data_AF-A0A1I2SUV4-F1
#
_entry.id   AF-A0A1I2SUV4-F1
#
_cell.length_a   1.000
_cell.length_b   1.000
_cell.length_c   1.000
_cell.angle_alpha   90.00
_cell.angle_beta   90.00
_cell.angle_gamma   90.00
#
_symmetry.space_group_name_H-M   'P 1'
#
loop_
_entity.id
_entity.type
_entity.pdbx_description
1 polymer ?
#
loop_
_entity_poly.entity_id
_entity_poly.type
_entity_poly.pdbx_seq_one_letter_code
_entity_poly.pdbx_strand_id
1 'polypeptide(L)'
;MEFGKIKQFYYICITNQTQRAMKVINLTNGYVKVRRMDFIQEFMEGGIIPEDLYWLTEDSKGYISFPKYRLDELEAKRVERKKRTEKLYKCVELNNKGIKLEKQGKISEAISVYEDNIKGDCYPARHSFDRLLVLYRKAKDYESEKRVAIKAISLFPETKYKERLKKIELLISKQNKS
;
A
#
# COMPACT_ATOMS: atom_id res chain seq x y z
N MET A 1 3.21 -37.92 -13.36
CA MET A 1 4.64 -37.56 -13.45
C MET A 1 4.72 -36.08 -13.73
N GLU A 2 5.38 -35.37 -12.83
CA GLU A 2 5.33 -33.91 -12.65
C GLU A 2 6.05 -33.14 -13.77
N PHE A 3 5.39 -32.12 -14.33
CA PHE A 3 6.10 -31.05 -15.02
C PHE A 3 6.52 -29.99 -14.00
N GLY A 4 7.82 -30.00 -13.71
CA GLY A 4 8.46 -29.20 -12.68
C GLY A 4 8.40 -27.69 -12.92
N LYS A 5 7.87 -26.99 -11.91
CA LYS A 5 8.38 -25.75 -11.31
C LYS A 5 8.98 -24.71 -12.27
N ILE A 6 8.14 -23.79 -12.73
CA ILE A 6 8.56 -22.47 -13.20
C ILE A 6 9.18 -21.73 -12.01
N LYS A 7 10.51 -21.59 -12.01
CA LYS A 7 11.24 -20.72 -11.07
C LYS A 7 10.85 -19.28 -11.36
N GLN A 8 10.03 -18.71 -10.48
CA GLN A 8 9.75 -17.28 -10.46
C GLN A 8 11.01 -16.56 -9.96
N PHE A 9 11.79 -16.02 -10.89
CA PHE A 9 12.92 -15.15 -10.59
C PHE A 9 12.37 -13.86 -9.95
N TYR A 10 12.29 -13.83 -8.62
CA TYR A 10 12.28 -12.59 -7.88
C TYR A 10 13.71 -12.05 -7.90
N TYR A 11 13.98 -11.08 -8.79
CA TYR A 11 15.12 -10.19 -8.65
C TYR A 11 14.91 -9.36 -7.38
N ILE A 12 15.34 -9.90 -6.25
CA ILE A 12 15.59 -9.08 -5.07
C ILE A 12 16.96 -8.44 -5.32
N CYS A 13 16.97 -7.32 -6.03
CA CYS A 13 18.13 -6.42 -5.99
C CYS A 13 18.16 -5.79 -4.60
N ILE A 14 18.70 -6.52 -3.63
CA ILE A 14 19.23 -5.93 -2.41
C ILE A 14 20.50 -5.21 -2.84
N THR A 15 20.39 -3.95 -3.24
CA THR A 15 21.56 -3.07 -3.31
C THR A 15 21.96 -2.77 -1.87
N ASN A 16 22.83 -3.63 -1.34
CA ASN A 16 23.70 -3.33 -0.22
C ASN A 16 24.67 -2.22 -0.68
N GLN A 17 24.20 -0.99 -0.66
CA GLN A 17 25.07 0.19 -0.63
C GLN A 17 24.79 0.87 0.70
N THR A 18 25.83 0.99 1.52
CA THR A 18 25.85 1.84 2.72
C THR A 18 25.15 3.17 2.41
N GLN A 19 23.91 3.34 2.89
CA GLN A 19 23.16 4.58 2.77
C GLN A 19 23.88 5.64 3.58
N ARG A 20 24.75 6.40 2.93
CA ARG A 20 25.28 7.63 3.51
C ARG A 20 24.12 8.61 3.54
N ALA A 21 23.61 8.92 4.73
CA ALA A 21 22.53 9.88 4.90
C ALA A 21 22.89 11.21 4.21
N MET A 22 21.96 11.75 3.43
CA MET A 22 22.13 13.03 2.75
C MET A 22 22.46 14.13 3.76
N LYS A 23 23.62 14.76 3.61
CA LYS A 23 24.04 15.85 4.50
C LYS A 23 23.38 17.17 4.06
N VAL A 24 22.57 17.75 4.95
CA VAL A 24 21.92 19.04 4.75
C VAL A 24 22.71 20.15 5.45
N ILE A 25 23.04 21.21 4.71
CA ILE A 25 23.70 22.41 5.23
C ILE A 25 22.68 23.55 5.20
N ASN A 26 22.27 24.06 6.36
CA ASN A 26 21.37 25.21 6.44
C ASN A 26 22.14 26.51 6.16
N LEU A 27 21.57 27.35 5.30
CA LEU A 27 22.08 28.68 4.97
C LEU A 27 21.25 29.74 5.69
N THR A 28 21.86 30.88 6.01
CA THR A 28 21.21 31.96 6.80
C THR A 28 20.06 32.67 6.06
N ASN A 29 19.95 32.50 4.75
CA ASN A 29 18.92 33.09 3.89
C ASN A 29 17.67 32.22 3.72
N GLY A 30 17.50 31.17 4.53
CA GLY A 30 16.37 30.23 4.42
C GLY A 30 16.52 29.18 3.31
N TYR A 31 17.72 29.04 2.75
CA TYR A 31 18.06 27.99 1.79
C TYR A 31 18.75 26.83 2.50
N VAL A 32 18.74 25.68 1.84
CA VAL A 32 19.55 24.53 2.18
C VAL A 32 20.49 24.22 1.04
N LYS A 33 21.62 23.61 1.39
CA LYS A 33 22.63 23.13 0.46
C LYS A 33 22.87 21.65 0.70
N VAL A 34 22.76 20.85 -0.36
CA VAL A 34 22.91 19.39 -0.34
C VAL A 34 23.80 18.94 -1.50
N ARG A 35 24.52 17.83 -1.31
CA ARG A 35 25.29 17.22 -2.40
C ARG A 35 24.29 16.67 -3.43
N ARG A 36 24.47 17.02 -4.70
CA ARG A 36 23.50 16.65 -5.74
C ARG A 36 23.31 15.14 -5.88
N MET A 37 24.43 14.39 -5.86
CA MET A 37 24.39 12.93 -5.96
C MET A 37 23.59 12.30 -4.81
N ASP A 38 23.81 12.76 -3.57
CA ASP A 38 23.08 12.27 -2.39
C ASP A 38 21.58 12.64 -2.51
N PHE A 39 21.26 13.87 -2.93
CA PHE A 39 19.88 14.31 -3.16
C PHE A 39 19.17 13.47 -4.22
N ILE A 40 19.82 13.24 -5.37
CA ILE A 40 19.27 12.40 -6.42
C ILE A 40 19.05 10.99 -5.89
N GLN A 41 20.04 10.38 -5.26
CA GLN A 41 19.89 9.03 -4.71
C GLN A 41 18.73 8.93 -3.71
N GLU A 42 18.57 9.93 -2.84
CA GLU A 42 17.57 9.92 -1.78
C GLU A 42 16.13 10.06 -2.29
N PHE A 43 15.92 10.78 -3.40
CA PHE A 43 14.59 11.13 -3.94
C PHE A 43 14.28 10.56 -5.33
N MET A 44 15.25 9.95 -6.01
CA MET A 44 15.05 9.30 -7.32
C MET A 44 14.28 8.00 -7.19
N GLU A 45 14.40 7.29 -6.06
CA GLU A 45 13.57 6.12 -5.77
C GLU A 45 12.09 6.49 -5.78
N GLY A 46 11.37 6.00 -6.79
CA GLY A 46 9.95 6.30 -7.00
C GLY A 46 9.66 7.63 -7.68
N GLY A 47 10.66 8.36 -8.20
CA GLY A 47 10.48 9.58 -9.01
C GLY A 47 9.86 10.74 -8.23
N ILE A 48 10.46 11.13 -7.10
CA ILE A 48 9.94 12.20 -6.23
C ILE A 48 10.48 13.58 -6.64
N ILE A 49 11.54 13.61 -7.43
CA ILE A 49 12.27 14.85 -7.77
C ILE A 49 11.44 15.71 -8.74
N PRO A 50 11.06 16.93 -8.36
CA PRO A 50 10.46 17.92 -9.25
C PRO A 50 11.44 18.32 -10.35
N GLU A 51 10.91 18.59 -11.54
CA GLU A 51 11.72 18.94 -12.71
C GLU A 51 12.63 20.15 -12.44
N ASP A 52 12.11 21.20 -11.81
CA ASP A 52 12.87 22.41 -11.47
C ASP A 52 14.05 22.13 -10.52
N LEU A 53 13.90 21.20 -9.58
CA LEU A 53 14.97 20.81 -8.66
C LEU A 53 15.98 19.86 -9.34
N TYR A 54 15.50 19.04 -10.28
CA TYR A 54 16.37 18.18 -11.08
C TYR A 54 17.33 19.01 -11.92
N TRP A 55 16.89 20.11 -12.54
CA TRP A 55 17.75 20.91 -13.42
C TRP A 55 18.62 21.97 -12.71
N LEU A 56 18.65 22.02 -11.38
CA LEU A 56 19.51 22.95 -10.64
C LEU A 56 20.99 22.75 -10.95
N THR A 57 21.70 23.86 -11.17
CA THR A 57 23.14 23.87 -11.40
C THR A 57 23.91 23.56 -10.11
N GLU A 58 25.02 22.86 -10.27
CA GLU A 58 25.95 22.54 -9.20
C GLU A 58 26.96 23.68 -8.99
N ASP A 59 27.40 23.87 -7.75
CA ASP A 59 28.61 24.64 -7.48
C ASP A 59 29.88 23.83 -7.81
N SER A 60 31.05 24.47 -7.66
CA SER A 60 32.36 23.83 -7.92
C SER A 60 32.65 22.60 -7.03
N LYS A 61 31.85 22.35 -6.00
CA LYS A 61 31.97 21.23 -5.06
C LYS A 61 30.88 20.17 -5.24
N GLY A 62 30.02 20.30 -6.26
CA GLY A 62 28.94 19.35 -6.58
C GLY A 62 27.70 19.49 -5.70
N TYR A 63 27.47 20.68 -5.13
CA TYR A 63 26.29 20.97 -4.30
C TYR A 63 25.26 21.78 -5.07
N ILE A 64 23.99 21.48 -4.82
CA ILE A 64 22.85 22.30 -5.22
C ILE A 64 22.32 23.06 -4.00
N SER A 65 21.76 24.25 -4.23
CA SER A 65 21.13 25.06 -3.19
C SER A 65 19.72 25.44 -3.61
N PHE A 66 18.76 25.32 -2.69
CA PHE A 66 17.36 25.63 -2.94
C PHE A 66 16.64 25.98 -1.62
N PRO A 67 15.45 26.61 -1.67
CA PRO A 67 14.74 27.00 -0.46
C PRO A 67 14.43 25.81 0.46
N LYS A 68 14.61 25.98 1.78
CA LYS A 68 14.40 24.91 2.76
C LYS A 68 13.01 24.27 2.66
N TYR A 69 11.96 25.06 2.46
CA TYR A 69 10.59 24.55 2.39
C TYR A 69 10.40 23.50 1.29
N ARG A 70 11.17 23.57 0.19
CA ARG A 70 11.15 22.57 -0.88
C ARG A 70 11.69 21.23 -0.40
N LEU A 71 12.73 21.24 0.44
CA LEU A 71 13.24 20.01 1.04
C LEU A 71 12.19 19.40 1.97
N ASP A 72 11.58 20.21 2.83
CA ASP A 72 10.53 19.77 3.76
C ASP A 72 9.33 19.15 3.00
N GLU A 73 8.93 19.74 1.87
CA GLU A 73 7.88 19.21 0.98
C GLU A 73 8.25 17.83 0.39
N LEU A 74 9.48 17.67 -0.07
CA LEU A 74 9.97 16.41 -0.64
C LEU A 74 10.08 15.32 0.41
N GLU A 75 10.57 15.64 1.60
CA GLU A 75 10.64 14.72 2.72
C GLU A 75 9.24 14.23 3.13
N ALA A 76 8.27 15.13 3.21
CA ALA A 76 6.88 14.76 3.48
C ALA A 76 6.32 13.79 2.42
N LYS A 77 6.50 14.12 1.13
CA LYS A 77 6.10 13.25 0.00
C LYS A 77 6.78 11.89 0.05
N ARG A 78 8.07 11.86 0.41
CA ARG A 78 8.84 10.63 0.53
C ARG A 78 8.34 9.75 1.67
N VAL A 79 8.09 10.33 2.84
CA VAL A 79 7.52 9.61 3.99
C VAL A 79 6.16 9.03 3.64
N GLU A 80 5.30 9.80 2.96
CA GLU A 80 3.99 9.33 2.51
C GLU A 80 4.10 8.17 1.52
N ARG A 81 4.95 8.31 0.48
CA ARG A 81 5.17 7.24 -0.50
C ARG A 81 5.74 5.97 0.13
N LYS A 82 6.67 6.11 1.09
CA LYS A 82 7.22 4.97 1.83
C LYS A 82 6.13 4.26 2.63
N LYS A 83 5.33 4.99 3.41
CA LYS A 83 4.18 4.44 4.14
C LYS A 83 3.18 3.74 3.22
N ARG A 84 2.86 4.35 2.07
CA ARG A 84 1.95 3.77 1.07
C ARG A 84 2.52 2.47 0.48
N THR A 85 3.81 2.43 0.23
CA THR A 85 4.52 1.25 -0.30
C THR A 85 4.58 0.11 0.72
N GLU A 86 4.86 0.42 1.98
CA GLU A 86 4.82 -0.56 3.09
C GLU A 86 3.42 -1.18 3.22
N LYS A 87 2.37 -0.36 3.17
CA LYS A 87 0.98 -0.84 3.15
C LYS A 87 0.68 -1.73 1.95
N LEU A 88 1.17 -1.38 0.76
CA LEU A 88 1.02 -2.21 -0.44
C LEU A 88 1.66 -3.58 -0.26
N TYR A 89 2.92 -3.64 0.19
CA TYR A 89 3.61 -4.91 0.38
C TYR A 89 2.93 -5.80 1.41
N LYS A 90 2.55 -5.22 2.56
CA LYS A 90 1.76 -5.93 3.58
C LYS A 90 0.44 -6.46 3.00
N CYS A 91 -0.24 -5.65 2.18
CA CYS A 91 -1.48 -6.06 1.55
C CYS A 91 -1.31 -7.25 0.61
N VAL A 92 -0.26 -7.25 -0.21
CA VAL A 92 0.09 -8.35 -1.10
C VAL A 92 0.43 -9.62 -0.31
N GLU A 93 1.23 -9.49 0.75
CA GLU A 93 1.61 -10.62 1.61
C GLU A 93 0.38 -11.29 2.24
N LEU A 94 -0.52 -10.50 2.84
CA LEU A 94 -1.74 -11.01 3.46
C LEU A 94 -2.68 -11.65 2.43
N ASN A 95 -2.84 -11.05 1.23
CA ASN A 95 -3.63 -11.66 0.15
C ASN A 95 -3.07 -13.03 -0.25
N ASN A 96 -1.75 -13.12 -0.48
CA ASN A 96 -1.11 -14.38 -0.87
C ASN A 96 -1.25 -15.45 0.23
N LYS A 97 -1.13 -15.05 1.51
CA LYS A 97 -1.34 -15.94 2.66
C LYS A 97 -2.79 -16.42 2.73
N GLY A 98 -3.77 -15.53 2.58
CA GLY A 98 -5.19 -15.88 2.57
C GLY A 98 -5.53 -16.87 1.45
N ILE A 99 -5.05 -16.62 0.22
CA ILE A 99 -5.24 -17.51 -0.94
C ILE A 99 -4.68 -18.91 -0.64
N LYS A 100 -3.48 -18.99 -0.04
CA LYS A 100 -2.85 -20.27 0.31
C LYS A 100 -3.68 -21.04 1.34
N LEU A 101 -4.21 -20.36 2.36
CA LEU A 101 -5.04 -20.97 3.40
C LEU A 101 -6.38 -21.46 2.83
N GLU A 102 -7.02 -20.70 1.94
CA GLU A 102 -8.23 -21.14 1.25
C GLU A 102 -7.99 -22.42 0.43
N LYS A 103 -6.88 -22.48 -0.32
CA LYS A 103 -6.51 -23.69 -1.08
C LYS A 103 -6.26 -24.91 -0.21
N GLN A 104 -5.88 -24.70 1.05
CA GLN A 104 -5.68 -25.76 2.05
C GLN A 104 -6.98 -26.14 2.79
N GLY A 105 -8.11 -25.49 2.48
CA GLY A 105 -9.37 -25.70 3.20
C GLY A 105 -9.42 -25.05 4.58
N LYS A 106 -8.40 -24.26 4.95
CA LYS A 106 -8.30 -23.59 6.25
C LYS A 106 -9.09 -22.29 6.26
N ILE A 107 -10.41 -22.40 6.13
CA ILE A 107 -11.30 -21.26 5.89
C ILE A 107 -11.28 -20.23 7.03
N SER A 108 -11.33 -20.67 8.29
CA SER A 108 -11.30 -19.74 9.42
C SER A 108 -10.00 -18.94 9.49
N GLU A 109 -8.86 -19.59 9.23
CA GLU A 109 -7.55 -18.92 9.16
C GLU A 109 -7.50 -17.93 7.99
N ALA A 110 -8.06 -18.30 6.83
CA ALA A 110 -8.11 -17.41 5.67
C ALA A 110 -8.95 -16.16 5.95
N ILE A 111 -10.12 -16.31 6.60
CA ILE A 111 -10.97 -15.17 7.02
C ILE A 111 -10.17 -14.23 7.91
N SER A 112 -9.48 -14.76 8.94
CA SER A 112 -8.66 -13.94 9.84
C SER A 112 -7.61 -13.12 9.09
N VAL A 113 -6.92 -13.74 8.13
CA VAL A 113 -5.88 -13.06 7.35
C VAL A 113 -6.46 -11.97 6.44
N TYR A 114 -7.61 -12.22 5.81
CA TYR A 114 -8.25 -11.19 5.00
C TYR A 114 -8.81 -10.04 5.85
N GLU A 115 -9.34 -10.32 7.05
CA GLU A 115 -9.78 -9.30 8.00
C GLU A 115 -8.62 -8.39 8.44
N ASP A 116 -7.47 -8.99 8.75
CA ASP A 116 -6.25 -8.23 9.06
C ASP A 116 -5.85 -7.31 7.90
N ASN A 117 -6.09 -7.74 6.66
CA ASN A 117 -5.76 -6.95 5.47
C ASN A 117 -6.70 -5.75 5.27
N ILE A 118 -7.94 -5.83 5.75
CA ILE A 118 -8.91 -4.74 5.65
C ILE A 118 -9.04 -3.96 6.97
N LYS A 119 -8.18 -4.18 7.97
CA LYS A 119 -8.25 -3.48 9.25
C LYS A 119 -7.68 -2.07 9.16
N GLY A 120 -8.31 -1.11 9.87
CA GLY A 120 -7.83 0.27 9.95
C GLY A 120 -7.69 0.97 8.60
N ASP A 121 -6.65 1.79 8.47
CA ASP A 121 -6.22 2.44 7.23
C ASP A 121 -5.38 1.46 6.38
N CYS A 122 -6.10 0.59 5.65
CA CYS A 122 -5.54 -0.45 4.78
C CYS A 122 -5.20 0.08 3.38
N TYR A 123 -4.34 -0.64 2.65
CA TYR A 123 -4.16 -0.36 1.23
C TYR A 123 -5.48 -0.63 0.48
N PRO A 124 -5.96 0.29 -0.39
CA PRO A 124 -7.25 0.15 -1.06
C PRO A 124 -7.19 -0.87 -2.21
N ALA A 125 -7.08 -2.15 -1.88
CA ALA A 125 -7.13 -3.27 -2.81
C ALA A 125 -8.40 -4.10 -2.59
N ARG A 126 -8.99 -4.58 -3.70
CA ARG A 126 -10.32 -5.22 -3.69
C ARG A 126 -10.31 -6.67 -3.21
N HIS A 127 -9.17 -7.37 -3.34
CA HIS A 127 -9.11 -8.82 -3.20
C HIS A 127 -9.68 -9.33 -1.87
N SER A 128 -9.19 -8.85 -0.73
CA SER A 128 -9.70 -9.26 0.59
C SER A 128 -11.19 -8.97 0.78
N PHE A 129 -11.66 -7.80 0.34
CA PHE A 129 -13.09 -7.46 0.43
C PHE A 129 -13.94 -8.45 -0.37
N ASP A 130 -13.57 -8.71 -1.62
CA ASP A 130 -14.28 -9.64 -2.50
C ASP A 130 -14.28 -11.07 -1.92
N ARG A 131 -13.16 -11.52 -1.34
CA ARG A 131 -13.07 -12.84 -0.70
C ARG A 131 -13.92 -12.92 0.58
N LEU A 132 -13.81 -11.94 1.48
CA LEU A 132 -14.58 -11.91 2.72
C LEU A 132 -16.09 -11.92 2.47
N LEU A 133 -16.57 -11.15 1.49
CA LEU A 133 -17.98 -11.15 1.10
C LEU A 133 -18.45 -12.56 0.68
N VAL A 134 -17.63 -13.30 -0.05
CA VAL A 134 -17.95 -14.69 -0.44
C VAL A 134 -17.91 -15.64 0.76
N LEU A 135 -16.89 -15.53 1.61
CA LEU A 135 -16.67 -16.43 2.75
C LEU A 135 -17.77 -16.27 3.81
N TYR A 136 -18.10 -15.04 4.20
CA TYR A 136 -19.16 -14.77 5.16
C TYR A 136 -20.55 -15.17 4.63
N ARG A 137 -20.80 -14.98 3.33
CA ARG A 137 -22.04 -15.47 2.70
C ARG A 137 -22.19 -16.98 2.83
N LYS A 138 -21.12 -17.74 2.56
CA LYS A 138 -21.12 -19.21 2.70
C LYS A 138 -21.34 -19.65 4.14
N ALA A 139 -20.78 -18.91 5.10
CA ALA A 139 -20.98 -19.13 6.54
C ALA A 139 -22.35 -18.66 7.06
N LYS A 140 -23.16 -18.00 6.23
CA LYS A 140 -24.41 -17.31 6.61
C LYS A 140 -24.22 -16.24 7.70
N ASP A 141 -23.01 -15.71 7.84
CA ASP A 141 -22.68 -14.60 8.74
C ASP A 141 -22.93 -13.27 8.01
N TYR A 142 -24.20 -12.87 7.98
CA TYR A 142 -24.63 -11.70 7.21
C TYR A 142 -24.24 -10.37 7.88
N GLU A 143 -24.04 -10.33 9.19
CA GLU A 143 -23.60 -9.12 9.90
C GLU A 143 -22.14 -8.80 9.57
N SER A 144 -21.24 -9.79 9.61
CA SER A 144 -19.86 -9.59 9.16
C SER A 144 -19.80 -9.24 7.67
N GLU A 145 -20.60 -9.90 6.83
CA GLU A 145 -20.69 -9.58 5.41
C GLU A 145 -21.14 -8.12 5.18
N LYS A 146 -22.12 -7.64 5.95
CA LYS A 146 -22.63 -6.25 5.89
C LYS A 146 -21.54 -5.26 6.25
N ARG A 147 -20.81 -5.48 7.35
CA ARG A 147 -19.70 -4.62 7.79
C ARG A 147 -18.63 -4.49 6.71
N VAL A 148 -18.25 -5.62 6.09
CA VAL A 148 -17.26 -5.63 5.00
C VAL A 148 -17.77 -4.86 3.79
N ALA A 149 -19.03 -5.05 3.41
CA ALA A 149 -19.64 -4.34 2.27
C ALA A 149 -19.67 -2.82 2.49
N ILE A 150 -20.06 -2.36 3.68
CA ILE A 150 -20.07 -0.92 4.04
C ILE A 150 -18.66 -0.33 3.93
N LYS A 151 -17.65 -1.02 4.48
CA LYS A 151 -16.26 -0.56 4.38
C LYS A 151 -15.75 -0.55 2.93
N ALA A 152 -16.14 -1.51 2.11
CA ALA A 152 -15.80 -1.50 0.69
C ALA A 152 -16.42 -0.29 -0.03
N ILE A 153 -17.67 0.06 0.26
CA ILE A 153 -18.36 1.23 -0.32
C ILE A 153 -17.65 2.54 0.04
N SER A 154 -17.09 2.67 1.26
CA SER A 154 -16.36 3.88 1.65
C SER A 154 -15.01 4.04 0.95
N LEU A 155 -14.42 2.96 0.43
CA LEU A 155 -13.10 2.96 -0.20
C LEU A 155 -13.16 2.95 -1.73
N PHE A 156 -14.25 2.43 -2.30
CA PHE A 156 -14.35 2.19 -3.73
C PHE A 156 -15.66 2.75 -4.31
N PRO A 157 -15.62 3.40 -5.49
CA PRO A 157 -16.81 3.98 -6.11
C PRO A 157 -17.73 2.94 -6.77
N GLU A 158 -17.40 1.65 -6.72
CA GLU A 158 -18.11 0.61 -7.47
C GLU A 158 -19.52 0.29 -6.94
N THR A 159 -20.46 0.06 -7.86
CA THR A 159 -21.86 -0.26 -7.53
C THR A 159 -22.03 -1.67 -6.97
N LYS A 160 -21.15 -2.63 -7.32
CA LYS A 160 -21.25 -4.03 -6.90
C LYS A 160 -21.39 -4.20 -5.38
N TYR A 161 -20.71 -3.35 -4.58
CA TYR A 161 -20.78 -3.43 -3.13
C TYR A 161 -22.11 -2.88 -2.58
N LYS A 162 -22.67 -1.85 -3.22
CA LYS A 162 -24.00 -1.31 -2.88
C LYS A 162 -25.09 -2.33 -3.19
N GLU A 163 -25.00 -3.00 -4.35
CA GLU A 163 -25.92 -4.08 -4.71
C GLU A 163 -25.79 -5.28 -3.76
N ARG A 164 -24.56 -5.61 -3.36
CA ARG A 164 -24.30 -6.65 -2.36
C ARG A 164 -24.95 -6.31 -1.02
N LEU A 165 -24.81 -5.06 -0.56
CA LEU A 165 -25.40 -4.57 0.69
C LEU A 165 -26.92 -4.71 0.69
N LYS A 166 -27.61 -4.29 -0.37
CA LYS A 166 -29.07 -4.46 -0.51
C LYS A 166 -29.49 -5.92 -0.37
N LYS A 167 -28.76 -6.85 -1.00
CA LYS A 167 -29.03 -8.29 -0.90
C LYS A 167 -28.83 -8.82 0.52
N ILE A 168 -27.80 -8.34 1.23
CA ILE A 168 -27.52 -8.71 2.62
C ILE A 168 -28.67 -8.27 3.54
N GLU A 169 -29.15 -7.02 3.41
CA GLU A 169 -30.26 -6.48 4.22
C GLU A 169 -31.57 -7.24 4.02
N LEU A 170 -31.86 -7.65 2.79
CA LEU A 170 -33.00 -8.51 2.49
C LEU A 170 -32.89 -9.90 3.15
N LEU A 171 -31.68 -10.42 3.34
CA LEU A 171 -31.48 -11.72 3.97
C LEU A 171 -31.55 -11.66 5.50
N ILE A 172 -31.01 -10.60 6.10
CA ILE A 172 -31.15 -10.33 7.54
C ILE A 172 -32.62 -10.13 7.91
N SER A 173 -33.37 -9.32 7.14
CA SER A 173 -34.79 -9.09 7.41
C SER A 173 -35.66 -10.34 7.28
N LYS A 174 -35.26 -11.32 6.45
CA LYS A 174 -35.93 -12.62 6.36
C LYS A 174 -35.62 -13.52 7.57
N GLN A 175 -34.38 -13.53 8.04
CA GLN A 175 -34.00 -14.30 9.24
C GLN A 175 -34.74 -13.82 10.48
N ASN A 176 -34.93 -12.51 10.64
CA ASN A 176 -35.62 -11.94 11.81
C ASN A 176 -37.14 -12.16 11.81
N LYS A 177 -37.71 -12.68 10.72
CA LYS A 177 -39.13 -13.03 10.58
C LYS A 177 -39.41 -14.53 10.75
N SER A 178 -38.35 -15.33 10.94
CA SER A 178 -38.41 -16.79 11.11
C SER A 178 -38.23 -17.13 12.59
#